data_AF-M5G4X9-F1
#
_entry.id   AF-M5G4X9-F1
#
_cell.length_a   1.000
_cell.length_b   1.000
_cell.length_c   1.000
_cell.angle_alpha   90.00
_cell.angle_beta   90.00
_cell.angle_gamma   90.00
#
_symmetry.space_group_name_H-M   'P 1'
#
loop_
_entity.id
_entity.type
_entity.pdbx_description
1 polymer ?
#
loop_
_entity_poly.entity_id
_entity_poly.type
_entity_poly.pdbx_seq_one_letter_code
_entity_poly.pdbx_strand_id
1 'polypeptide(L)'
;NHIPVQSAAEPTPASPIGSDNSAAGSPSDESSTSPVPDVAIKTEPDLELEDGRAIRSLPTRASKSRRRIPLDAPIQPRNYNGPSRTAAKPLPKGFEKALSIAQAAGVKRKLEADDEEDDEETTELVRTIKDKVALKRAKNTLAARKSRARKAAYTEELERSISEREERIAELERTIQERDVEIRVLKSLRYAEDA
;
A
#
# COMPACT_ATOMS: atom_id res chain seq x y z
N ASN A 1 -53.93 18.01 26.20
CA ASN A 1 -52.87 17.70 27.19
C ASN A 1 -51.53 18.15 26.66
N HIS A 2 -51.21 19.42 26.91
CA HIS A 2 -49.86 19.99 26.87
C HIS A 2 -49.12 19.60 28.15
N ILE A 3 -47.81 19.33 28.07
CA ILE A 3 -46.75 19.53 29.10
C ILE A 3 -45.40 19.09 28.45
N PRO A 4 -44.25 19.69 28.85
CA PRO A 4 -43.37 20.40 27.91
C PRO A 4 -42.00 19.76 27.65
N VAL A 5 -41.33 20.38 26.68
CA VAL A 5 -39.90 20.32 26.33
C VAL A 5 -39.02 20.52 27.56
N GLN A 6 -38.07 19.61 27.78
CA GLN A 6 -36.88 19.88 28.60
C GLN A 6 -35.64 19.93 27.71
N SER A 7 -35.11 21.15 27.67
CA SER A 7 -33.80 21.58 27.20
C SER A 7 -32.75 21.36 28.31
N ALA A 8 -31.47 21.37 27.94
CA ALA A 8 -30.23 21.34 28.74
C ALA A 8 -29.59 19.94 28.89
N ALA A 9 -28.29 19.71 28.69
CA ALA A 9 -27.16 20.62 28.48
C ALA A 9 -26.02 19.87 27.74
N GLU A 10 -25.32 20.56 26.85
CA GLU A 10 -23.96 20.20 26.41
C GLU A 10 -22.95 20.57 27.51
N PRO A 11 -21.93 19.74 27.76
CA PRO A 11 -20.66 20.21 28.30
C PRO A 11 -19.57 20.19 27.22
N THR A 12 -19.06 21.39 26.94
CA THR A 12 -17.88 21.73 26.14
C THR A 12 -16.55 21.21 26.73
N PRO A 13 -15.45 21.22 25.93
CA PRO A 13 -14.29 20.35 26.12
C PRO A 13 -13.25 20.89 27.11
N ALA A 14 -12.62 19.97 27.85
CA ALA A 14 -11.45 20.25 28.67
C ALA A 14 -10.15 20.06 27.86
N SER A 15 -9.32 21.09 27.85
CA SER A 15 -7.88 21.10 27.51
C SER A 15 -7.30 22.36 28.17
N PRO A 16 -5.98 22.52 28.32
CA PRO A 16 -4.92 21.57 28.63
C PRO A 16 -4.17 21.97 29.93
N ILE A 17 -3.55 21.00 30.61
CA ILE A 17 -2.48 21.26 31.60
C ILE A 17 -1.24 21.62 30.76
N GLY A 18 -0.57 22.76 30.93
CA GLY A 18 -0.10 23.33 32.19
C GLY A 18 1.42 23.10 32.21
N SER A 19 2.14 24.21 32.00
CA SER A 19 3.57 24.38 31.75
C SER A 19 4.50 24.00 32.89
N ASP A 20 5.80 23.83 32.58
CA ASP A 20 6.96 24.49 33.21
C ASP A 20 8.25 23.68 32.91
N ASN A 21 9.11 24.17 32.02
CA ASN A 21 10.31 24.98 32.27
C ASN A 21 11.41 24.28 33.09
N SER A 22 12.53 23.96 32.42
CA SER A 22 13.90 24.40 32.77
C SER A 22 14.95 23.42 32.24
N ALA A 23 15.84 23.88 31.36
CA ALA A 23 17.30 23.87 31.58
C ALA A 23 18.03 24.13 30.25
N ALA A 24 18.85 25.19 30.30
CA ALA A 24 19.78 25.59 29.26
C ALA A 24 20.85 24.51 29.02
N GLY A 25 21.07 24.16 27.76
CA GLY A 25 22.24 23.44 27.28
C GLY A 25 22.82 24.22 26.11
N SER A 26 24.05 24.72 26.30
CA SER A 26 24.81 25.54 25.35
C SER A 26 24.97 24.88 23.97
N PRO A 27 25.10 25.69 22.90
CA PRO A 27 25.47 25.19 21.58
C PRO A 27 26.99 24.99 21.51
N SER A 28 27.43 23.74 21.39
CA SER A 28 28.78 23.42 20.94
C SER A 28 28.79 23.39 19.41
N ASP A 29 29.46 24.37 18.82
CA ASP A 29 29.95 24.34 17.45
C ASP A 29 31.02 23.25 17.33
N GLU A 30 30.70 22.12 16.70
CA GLU A 30 31.73 21.20 16.22
C GLU A 30 31.30 20.47 14.95
N SER A 31 32.08 20.71 13.90
CA SER A 31 32.27 19.87 12.72
C SER A 31 31.09 19.70 11.74
N SER A 32 31.07 20.62 10.78
CA SER A 32 30.70 20.34 9.40
C SER A 32 31.48 19.13 8.86
N THR A 33 30.86 17.96 8.88
CA THR A 33 31.26 16.79 8.10
C THR A 33 30.04 16.26 7.36
N SER A 34 29.86 16.75 6.14
CA SER A 34 28.92 16.21 5.16
C SER A 34 29.29 14.73 4.92
N PRO A 35 28.40 13.75 5.17
CA PRO A 35 28.60 12.43 4.62
C PRO A 35 28.33 12.53 3.13
N VAL A 36 29.39 12.55 2.32
CA VAL A 36 29.29 12.23 0.88
C VAL A 36 28.90 10.75 0.82
N PRO A 37 27.70 10.37 0.36
CA PRO A 37 27.48 8.98 0.01
C PRO A 37 28.28 8.73 -1.27
N ASP A 38 29.45 8.11 -1.10
CA ASP A 38 30.24 7.54 -2.18
C ASP A 38 29.46 6.33 -2.73
N VAL A 39 28.48 6.61 -3.59
CA VAL A 39 27.72 5.57 -4.29
C VAL A 39 28.65 5.04 -5.38
N ALA A 40 29.50 4.10 -4.99
CA ALA A 40 30.14 3.19 -5.92
C ALA A 40 29.04 2.48 -6.72
N ILE A 41 28.79 2.96 -7.93
CA ILE A 41 28.01 2.26 -8.94
C ILE A 41 28.81 1.00 -9.27
N LYS A 42 28.54 -0.08 -8.53
CA LYS A 42 28.89 -1.43 -8.96
C LYS A 42 28.07 -1.71 -10.22
N THR A 43 28.69 -1.46 -11.35
CA THR A 43 28.38 -2.10 -12.62
C THR A 43 28.26 -3.60 -12.41
N GLU A 44 27.16 -4.17 -12.91
CA GLU A 44 26.92 -5.60 -13.15
C GLU A 44 26.85 -6.50 -11.90
N PRO A 45 25.67 -7.01 -11.49
CA PRO A 45 25.61 -8.27 -10.80
C PRO A 45 25.80 -9.39 -11.83
N ASP A 46 27.03 -9.87 -11.94
CA ASP A 46 27.35 -11.20 -12.46
C ASP A 46 26.53 -12.23 -11.64
N LEU A 47 25.51 -12.82 -12.27
CA LEU A 47 24.59 -13.78 -11.65
C LEU A 47 25.17 -15.19 -11.71
N GLU A 48 26.33 -15.39 -11.12
CA GLU A 48 26.91 -16.71 -10.85
C GLU A 48 26.93 -16.91 -9.33
N LEU A 49 25.79 -17.36 -8.77
CA LEU A 49 25.72 -17.84 -7.39
C LEU A 49 26.01 -19.34 -7.39
N GLU A 50 27.14 -19.72 -6.81
CA GLU A 50 27.65 -21.11 -6.66
C GLU A 50 26.78 -22.06 -5.82
N ASP A 51 25.65 -21.60 -5.28
CA ASP A 51 24.71 -22.47 -4.59
C ASP A 51 23.55 -22.79 -5.53
N GLY A 52 23.55 -23.98 -6.12
CA GLY A 52 22.59 -24.53 -7.09
C GLY A 52 21.10 -24.60 -6.66
N ARG A 53 20.59 -23.58 -5.98
CA ARG A 53 19.18 -23.35 -5.74
C ARG A 53 18.60 -22.64 -6.95
N ALA A 54 17.82 -23.39 -7.73
CA ALA A 54 17.04 -22.88 -8.84
C ALA A 54 16.36 -21.55 -8.47
N ILE A 55 16.73 -20.48 -9.16
CA ILE A 55 16.04 -19.20 -9.14
C ILE A 55 14.61 -19.52 -9.57
N ARG A 56 13.68 -19.53 -8.61
CA ARG A 56 12.26 -19.75 -8.92
C ARG A 56 11.87 -18.65 -9.88
N SER A 57 11.63 -19.03 -11.14
CA SER A 57 11.13 -18.13 -12.17
C SER A 57 9.93 -17.39 -11.60
N LEU A 58 9.99 -16.05 -11.65
CA LEU A 58 8.89 -15.21 -11.20
C LEU A 58 7.66 -15.63 -12.00
N PRO A 59 6.54 -15.98 -11.34
CA PRO A 59 5.35 -16.41 -12.05
C PRO A 59 4.85 -15.27 -12.94
N THR A 60 4.96 -15.44 -14.26
CA THR A 60 4.38 -14.57 -15.28
C THR A 60 2.86 -14.72 -15.26
N ARG A 61 2.22 -14.14 -14.24
CA ARG A 61 0.75 -14.12 -14.16
C ARG A 61 0.21 -13.35 -15.35
N ALA A 62 -0.43 -14.07 -16.27
CA ALA A 62 -1.10 -13.55 -17.44
C ALA A 62 -1.95 -12.30 -17.12
N SER A 63 -1.76 -11.26 -17.92
CA SER A 63 -2.40 -9.93 -17.89
C SER A 63 -3.91 -9.92 -18.17
N LYS A 64 -4.60 -11.06 -18.01
CA LYS A 64 -6.04 -11.22 -18.28
C LYS A 64 -6.87 -10.73 -17.09
N SER A 65 -6.79 -9.43 -16.83
CA SER A 65 -7.77 -8.60 -16.11
C SER A 65 -7.19 -7.19 -15.91
N ARG A 66 -6.84 -6.47 -16.98
CA ARG A 66 -6.47 -5.04 -16.88
C ARG A 66 -7.62 -4.15 -16.39
N ARG A 67 -8.86 -4.65 -16.39
CA ARG A 67 -10.01 -3.93 -15.85
C ARG A 67 -9.99 -4.03 -14.32
N ARG A 68 -9.55 -2.94 -13.69
CA ARG A 68 -9.61 -2.77 -12.23
C ARG A 68 -11.06 -2.82 -11.81
N ILE A 69 -11.37 -3.64 -10.82
CA ILE A 69 -12.69 -3.63 -10.19
C ILE A 69 -12.86 -2.26 -9.51
N PRO A 70 -13.91 -1.48 -9.84
CA PRO A 70 -14.18 -0.18 -9.22
C PRO A 70 -14.23 -0.28 -7.69
N LEU A 71 -13.90 0.83 -7.00
CA LEU A 71 -13.97 0.88 -5.54
C LEU A 71 -15.38 0.56 -5.03
N ASP A 72 -16.40 1.03 -5.75
CA ASP A 72 -17.82 0.86 -5.42
C ASP A 72 -18.44 -0.46 -5.91
N ALA A 73 -17.66 -1.32 -6.60
CA ALA A 73 -18.22 -2.57 -7.09
C ALA A 73 -18.65 -3.48 -5.92
N PRO A 74 -19.77 -4.20 -6.03
CA PRO A 74 -20.26 -5.04 -4.93
C PRO A 74 -19.22 -6.08 -4.49
N ILE A 75 -19.16 -6.33 -3.18
CA ILE A 75 -18.28 -7.34 -2.59
C ILE A 75 -19.07 -8.63 -2.49
N GLN A 76 -18.69 -9.61 -3.30
CA GLN A 76 -19.34 -10.92 -3.28
C GLN A 76 -19.03 -11.64 -1.96
N PRO A 77 -20.05 -12.18 -1.25
CA PRO A 77 -19.82 -13.02 -0.08
C PRO A 77 -19.11 -14.32 -0.50
N ARG A 78 -18.33 -14.89 0.41
CA ARG A 78 -17.60 -16.14 0.16
C ARG A 78 -18.18 -17.25 1.03
N ASN A 79 -18.63 -18.33 0.39
CA ASN A 79 -19.12 -19.51 1.08
C ASN A 79 -17.94 -20.42 1.43
N TYR A 80 -17.86 -20.83 2.70
CA TYR A 80 -16.79 -21.69 3.22
C TYR A 80 -17.23 -23.16 3.39
N ASN A 81 -18.49 -23.46 3.05
CA ASN A 81 -19.16 -24.72 3.39
C ASN A 81 -18.83 -25.87 2.41
N GLY A 82 -17.66 -25.85 1.75
CA GLY A 82 -17.29 -26.84 0.75
C GLY A 82 -15.99 -27.57 1.11
N PRO A 83 -15.92 -28.90 0.96
CA PRO A 83 -14.67 -29.67 1.09
C PRO A 83 -13.74 -29.36 -0.09
N SER A 84 -13.20 -28.14 -0.12
CA SER A 84 -12.21 -27.73 -1.10
C SER A 84 -10.84 -28.11 -0.57
N ARG A 85 -10.03 -28.78 -1.40
CA ARG A 85 -8.63 -29.17 -1.10
C ARG A 85 -7.73 -28.01 -0.65
N THR A 86 -8.17 -26.75 -0.83
CA THR A 86 -7.46 -25.54 -0.39
C THR A 86 -8.21 -24.73 0.68
N ALA A 87 -9.43 -25.11 1.05
CA ALA A 87 -10.23 -24.46 2.09
C ALA A 87 -9.81 -24.96 3.48
N ALA A 88 -8.53 -24.81 3.81
CA ALA A 88 -7.93 -25.54 4.92
C ALA A 88 -8.35 -25.08 6.34
N LYS A 89 -9.32 -24.16 6.51
CA LYS A 89 -9.83 -23.78 7.84
C LYS A 89 -11.29 -23.28 7.80
N PRO A 90 -12.19 -23.88 8.59
CA PRO A 90 -13.55 -23.37 8.78
C PRO A 90 -13.55 -22.00 9.45
N LEU A 91 -12.59 -21.75 10.36
CA LEU A 91 -12.44 -20.48 11.06
C LEU A 91 -11.05 -19.86 10.84
N PRO A 92 -10.93 -18.54 10.59
CA PRO A 92 -9.60 -17.93 10.51
C PRO A 92 -8.89 -17.94 11.87
N LYS A 93 -7.58 -18.24 11.88
CA LYS A 93 -6.74 -18.31 13.11
C LYS A 93 -6.87 -17.14 14.08
N GLY A 94 -7.09 -15.93 13.57
CA GLY A 94 -7.25 -14.73 14.41
C GLY A 94 -8.55 -14.72 15.22
N PHE A 95 -9.57 -15.45 14.78
CA PHE A 95 -10.81 -15.63 15.52
C PHE A 95 -10.74 -16.83 16.47
N GLU A 96 -10.04 -17.90 16.08
CA GLU A 96 -9.75 -19.04 16.98
C GLU A 96 -9.04 -18.58 18.26
N LYS A 97 -8.07 -17.66 18.14
CA LYS A 97 -7.32 -17.11 19.27
C LYS A 97 -8.11 -16.15 20.16
N ALA A 98 -9.20 -15.58 19.65
CA ALA A 98 -10.00 -14.59 20.37
C ALA A 98 -11.11 -15.22 21.23
N LEU A 99 -11.32 -16.53 21.09
CA LEU A 99 -12.31 -17.31 21.82
C LEU A 99 -11.60 -18.17 22.86
N SER A 100 -12.31 -18.56 23.92
CA SER A 100 -11.81 -19.62 24.80
C SER A 100 -11.66 -20.94 24.02
N ILE A 101 -10.77 -21.82 24.46
CA ILE A 101 -10.47 -23.09 23.78
C ILE A 101 -11.75 -23.94 23.62
N ALA A 102 -12.61 -23.97 24.65
CA ALA A 102 -13.89 -24.68 24.62
C ALA A 102 -14.87 -24.08 23.60
N GLN A 103 -15.02 -22.75 23.57
CA GLN A 103 -15.87 -22.06 22.60
C GLN A 103 -15.36 -22.22 21.16
N ALA A 104 -14.04 -22.17 20.96
CA ALA A 104 -13.43 -22.37 19.64
C ALA A 104 -13.67 -23.79 19.11
N ALA A 105 -13.61 -24.80 19.98
CA ALA A 105 -13.91 -26.19 19.63
C ALA A 105 -15.39 -26.38 19.27
N GLY A 106 -16.32 -25.81 20.05
CA GLY A 106 -17.76 -25.84 19.76
C GLY A 106 -18.11 -25.15 18.45
N VAL A 107 -17.59 -23.93 18.24
CA VAL A 107 -17.77 -23.17 16.99
C VAL A 107 -17.24 -23.93 15.78
N LYS A 108 -16.10 -24.62 15.91
CA LYS A 108 -15.51 -25.40 14.81
C LYS A 108 -16.38 -26.60 14.45
N ARG A 109 -16.86 -27.34 15.45
CA ARG A 109 -17.75 -28.49 15.26
C ARG A 109 -19.03 -28.08 14.53
N LYS A 110 -19.68 -27.01 15.00
CA LYS A 110 -20.90 -26.47 14.37
C LYS A 110 -20.69 -26.03 12.92
N LEU A 111 -19.52 -25.48 12.59
CA LEU A 111 -19.20 -25.04 11.23
C LEU A 111 -18.89 -26.19 10.26
N GLU A 112 -18.57 -27.37 10.78
CA GLU A 112 -18.12 -28.54 10.01
C GLU A 112 -19.22 -29.61 9.86
N ALA A 113 -20.09 -29.79 10.86
CA ALA A 113 -21.06 -30.88 10.90
C ALA A 113 -22.55 -30.46 10.82
N ASP A 114 -22.89 -29.17 10.99
CA ASP A 114 -24.29 -28.69 11.06
C ASP A 114 -25.20 -29.56 11.96
N ASP A 115 -24.63 -30.15 13.02
CA ASP A 115 -25.33 -31.05 13.94
C ASP A 115 -26.33 -30.25 14.81
N GLU A 116 -27.53 -30.81 14.99
CA GLU A 116 -28.70 -30.17 15.63
C GLU A 116 -28.64 -30.14 17.18
N GLU A 117 -27.66 -30.76 17.82
CA GLU A 117 -27.57 -30.92 19.30
C GLU A 117 -26.75 -29.85 20.03
N ASP A 118 -26.57 -28.66 19.44
CA ASP A 118 -25.70 -27.62 20.01
C ASP A 118 -26.50 -26.48 20.67
N ASP A 119 -26.04 -26.01 21.84
CA ASP A 119 -26.65 -24.93 22.64
C ASP A 119 -26.90 -23.64 21.83
N GLU A 120 -28.00 -22.94 22.10
CA GLU A 120 -28.39 -21.68 21.44
C GLU A 120 -27.25 -20.63 21.46
N GLU A 121 -26.49 -20.54 22.55
CA GLU A 121 -25.33 -19.66 22.70
C GLU A 121 -24.25 -19.90 21.62
N THR A 122 -24.01 -21.16 21.24
CA THR A 122 -23.02 -21.49 20.20
C THR A 122 -23.48 -21.06 18.81
N THR A 123 -24.79 -21.09 18.54
CA THR A 123 -25.38 -20.66 17.27
C THR A 123 -25.19 -19.16 17.05
N GLU A 124 -25.44 -18.37 18.10
CA GLU A 124 -25.31 -16.92 18.10
C GLU A 124 -23.84 -16.50 17.95
N LEU A 125 -22.94 -17.21 18.62
CA LEU A 125 -21.51 -16.99 18.52
C LEU A 125 -21.01 -17.25 17.10
N VAL A 126 -21.42 -18.36 16.47
CA VAL A 126 -21.09 -18.67 15.07
C VAL A 126 -21.59 -17.57 14.13
N ARG A 127 -22.83 -17.10 14.30
CA ARG A 127 -23.40 -16.00 13.50
C ARG A 127 -22.56 -14.72 13.64
N THR A 128 -22.28 -14.32 14.89
CA THR A 128 -21.48 -13.15 15.21
C THR A 128 -20.07 -13.22 14.60
N ILE A 129 -19.45 -14.40 14.63
CA ILE A 129 -18.12 -14.61 14.05
C ILE A 129 -18.17 -14.55 12.53
N LYS A 130 -19.16 -15.18 11.88
CA LYS A 130 -19.37 -15.11 10.43
C LYS A 130 -19.52 -13.65 9.97
N ASP A 131 -20.28 -12.85 10.69
CA ASP A 131 -20.46 -11.41 10.40
C ASP A 131 -19.15 -10.63 10.56
N LYS A 132 -18.40 -10.85 11.65
CA LYS A 132 -17.09 -10.22 11.86
C LYS A 132 -16.08 -10.61 10.78
N VAL A 133 -16.10 -11.86 10.31
CA VAL A 133 -15.26 -12.34 9.21
C VAL A 133 -15.65 -11.64 7.91
N ALA A 134 -16.94 -11.58 7.59
CA ALA A 134 -17.45 -10.89 6.40
C ALA A 134 -17.04 -9.41 6.38
N LEU A 135 -17.18 -8.70 7.50
CA LEU A 135 -16.74 -7.31 7.65
C LEU A 135 -15.23 -7.14 7.44
N LYS A 136 -14.39 -8.02 8.02
CA LYS A 136 -12.93 -7.97 7.80
C LYS A 136 -12.57 -8.21 6.34
N ARG A 137 -13.26 -9.13 5.67
CA ARG A 137 -13.07 -9.41 4.24
C ARG A 137 -13.48 -8.21 3.38
N ALA A 138 -14.60 -7.57 3.69
CA ALA A 138 -15.05 -6.37 3.02
C ALA A 138 -14.00 -5.25 3.14
N LYS A 139 -13.53 -4.97 4.37
CA LYS A 139 -12.47 -3.99 4.64
C LYS A 139 -11.17 -4.31 3.89
N ASN A 140 -10.72 -5.57 3.91
CA ASN A 140 -9.51 -5.98 3.20
C ASN A 140 -9.66 -5.84 1.68
N THR A 141 -10.83 -6.18 1.13
CA THR A 141 -11.12 -6.02 -0.30
C THR A 141 -11.06 -4.55 -0.71
N LEU A 142 -11.68 -3.65 0.05
CA LEU A 142 -11.59 -2.20 -0.18
C LEU A 142 -10.16 -1.69 -0.07
N ALA A 143 -9.42 -2.10 0.96
CA ALA A 143 -8.03 -1.73 1.15
C ALA A 143 -7.16 -2.20 -0.02
N ALA A 144 -7.36 -3.43 -0.51
CA ALA A 144 -6.67 -3.97 -1.67
C ALA A 144 -7.01 -3.20 -2.95
N ARG A 145 -8.27 -2.85 -3.17
CA ARG A 145 -8.69 -2.01 -4.31
C ARG A 145 -8.04 -0.62 -4.24
N LYS A 146 -8.08 0.05 -3.08
CA LYS A 146 -7.43 1.35 -2.85
C LYS A 146 -5.91 1.28 -3.05
N SER A 147 -5.28 0.22 -2.55
CA SER A 147 -3.84 -0.01 -2.74
C SER A 147 -3.49 -0.15 -4.22
N ARG A 148 -4.25 -0.98 -4.96
CA ARG A 148 -4.07 -1.12 -6.40
C ARG A 148 -4.27 0.22 -7.11
N ALA A 149 -5.33 0.97 -6.78
CA ALA A 149 -5.62 2.28 -7.38
C ALA A 149 -4.46 3.27 -7.17
N ARG A 150 -3.95 3.41 -5.94
CA ARG A 150 -2.78 4.26 -5.66
C ARG A 150 -1.54 3.83 -6.43
N LYS A 151 -1.27 2.52 -6.53
CA LYS A 151 -0.15 2.02 -7.32
C LYS A 151 -0.30 2.36 -8.82
N ALA A 152 -1.52 2.36 -9.36
CA ALA A 152 -1.77 2.84 -10.73
C ALA A 152 -1.41 4.30 -10.88
N ALA A 153 -1.98 5.13 -10.01
CA ALA A 153 -1.83 6.57 -10.11
C ALA A 153 -0.35 6.94 -10.03
N TYR A 154 0.39 6.28 -9.12
CA TYR A 154 1.83 6.46 -9.01
C TYR A 154 2.60 6.00 -10.26
N THR A 155 2.25 4.86 -10.86
CA THR A 155 2.91 4.42 -12.11
C THR A 155 2.57 5.33 -13.28
N GLU A 156 1.33 5.80 -13.38
CA GLU A 156 0.87 6.74 -14.41
C GLU A 156 1.57 8.11 -14.25
N GLU A 157 1.72 8.59 -13.02
CA GLU A 157 2.47 9.82 -12.70
C GLU A 157 3.95 9.68 -13.05
N LEU A 158 4.56 8.53 -12.76
CA LEU A 158 5.96 8.27 -13.10
C LEU A 158 6.16 8.21 -14.61
N GLU A 159 5.29 7.48 -15.33
CA GLU A 159 5.31 7.41 -16.80
C GLU A 159 5.15 8.80 -17.43
N ARG A 160 4.25 9.62 -16.89
CA ARG A 160 4.08 11.02 -17.32
C ARG A 160 5.32 11.86 -17.06
N SER A 161 5.91 11.77 -15.87
CA SER A 161 7.12 12.52 -15.50
C SER A 161 8.30 12.15 -16.40
N ILE A 162 8.42 10.87 -16.76
CA ILE A 162 9.44 10.40 -17.71
C ILE A 162 9.19 11.02 -19.09
N SER A 163 7.97 10.92 -19.62
CA SER A 163 7.61 11.52 -20.92
C SER A 163 7.91 13.02 -20.97
N GLU A 164 7.51 13.79 -19.95
CA GLU A 164 7.76 15.24 -19.87
C GLU A 164 9.27 15.56 -19.85
N ARG A 165 10.07 14.75 -19.15
CA ARG A 165 11.53 14.91 -19.11
C ARG A 165 12.18 14.55 -20.44
N GLU A 166 11.74 13.48 -21.08
CA GLU A 166 12.24 13.04 -22.39
C GLU A 166 11.95 14.09 -23.47
N GLU A 167 10.73 14.66 -23.47
CA GLU A 167 10.36 15.77 -24.36
C GLU A 167 11.27 16.99 -24.13
N ARG A 168 11.54 17.34 -22.88
CA ARG A 168 12.41 18.47 -22.55
C ARG A 168 13.86 18.23 -22.96
N ILE A 169 14.36 17.00 -22.81
CA ILE A 169 15.71 16.63 -23.27
C ILE A 169 15.79 16.77 -24.79
N ALA A 170 14.82 16.23 -25.53
CA ALA A 170 14.80 16.32 -26.99
C ALA A 170 14.76 17.78 -27.49
N GLU A 171 14.02 18.66 -26.82
CA GLU A 171 13.98 20.09 -27.14
C GLU A 171 15.34 20.78 -26.90
N LEU A 172 15.99 20.47 -25.77
CA LEU A 172 17.30 21.02 -25.45
C LEU A 172 18.38 20.51 -26.41
N GLU A 173 18.36 19.22 -26.75
CA GLU A 173 19.27 18.63 -27.73
C GLU A 173 19.13 19.31 -29.10
N ARG A 174 17.89 19.57 -29.55
CA ARG A 174 17.64 20.33 -30.78
C ARG A 174 18.22 21.74 -30.70
N THR A 175 18.01 22.44 -29.59
CA THR A 175 18.53 23.79 -29.39
C THR A 175 20.06 23.82 -29.43
N ILE A 176 20.72 22.83 -28.80
CA ILE A 176 22.18 22.70 -28.83
C ILE A 176 22.66 22.47 -30.27
N GLN A 177 22.02 21.56 -31.01
CA GLN A 177 22.38 21.29 -32.41
C GLN A 177 22.26 22.54 -33.29
N GLU A 178 21.16 23.30 -33.13
CA GLU A 178 20.96 24.56 -33.87
C GLU A 178 22.07 25.58 -33.55
N ARG A 179 22.43 25.73 -32.27
CA ARG A 179 23.52 26.64 -31.85
C ARG A 179 24.90 26.15 -32.30
N ASP A 180 25.15 24.85 -32.32
CA ASP A 180 26.41 24.28 -32.80
C ASP A 180 26.63 24.54 -34.30
N VAL A 181 25.55 24.46 -35.10
CA VAL A 181 25.60 24.82 -36.53
C VAL A 181 25.88 26.31 -36.69
N GLU A 182 25.20 27.17 -35.94
CA GLU A 182 25.41 28.62 -35.95
C GLU A 182 26.87 28.98 -35.60
N ILE A 183 27.39 28.42 -34.50
CA ILE A 183 28.77 28.61 -34.07
C ILE A 183 29.75 28.14 -35.15
N ARG A 184 29.48 27.00 -35.81
CA ARG A 184 30.31 26.49 -36.90
C ARG A 184 30.36 27.46 -38.08
N VAL A 185 29.21 28.00 -38.50
CA VAL A 185 29.12 28.98 -39.58
C VAL A 185 29.86 30.26 -39.21
N LEU A 186 29.61 30.82 -38.02
CA LEU A 186 30.28 32.04 -37.56
C LEU A 186 31.79 31.88 -37.46
N LYS A 187 32.26 30.72 -36.96
CA LYS A 187 33.70 30.39 -36.95
C LYS A 187 34.26 30.38 -38.37
N SER A 188 33.58 29.73 -39.33
CA SER A 188 34.06 29.67 -40.72
C SER A 188 34.17 31.05 -41.37
N LEU A 189 33.21 31.95 -41.13
CA LEU A 189 33.25 33.32 -41.63
C LEU A 189 34.41 34.11 -41.02
N ARG A 190 34.58 34.02 -39.69
CA ARG A 190 35.66 34.72 -38.98
C ARG A 190 37.04 34.31 -39.48
N TYR A 191 37.30 33.01 -39.61
CA TYR A 191 38.61 32.54 -40.05
C TYR A 191 38.87 32.75 -41.55
N ALA A 192 37.83 33.04 -42.35
CA ALA A 192 37.99 33.41 -43.75
C ALA A 192 38.36 34.89 -43.95
N GLU A 193 38.08 35.77 -42.98
CA GLU A 193 38.50 37.18 -43.02
C GLU A 193 39.96 37.39 -42.58
N ASP A 194 40.51 36.45 -41.80
CA ASP A 194 41.88 36.51 -41.27
C ASP A 194 42.94 35.82 -42.19
N ALA A 195 42.53 35.25 -43.34
CA ALA A 195 43.38 34.49 -44.27
C ALA A 195 43.54 35.19 -45.63
#